data_AF-A0A939E217-F1
#
_entry.id   AF-A0A939E217-F1
#
_cell.length_a   1.000
_cell.length_b   1.000
_cell.length_c   1.000
_cell.angle_alpha   90.00
_cell.angle_beta   90.00
_cell.angle_gamma   90.00
#
_symmetry.space_group_name_H-M   'P 1'
#
loop_
_entity.id
_entity.type
_entity.pdbx_description
1 polymer ?
#
loop_
_entity_poly.entity_id
_entity_poly.type
_entity_poly.pdbx_seq_one_letter_code
_entity_poly.pdbx_strand_id
1 'polypeptide(L)'
;MTAYANMKNHITPVPTPLVVRATSSVLVAAGVAVMGADLANSWKAATMMLCIGTAMLVIFSHPYRRRMREYTETHNRDYKFRLAALLPLFPVWLALMTMPAFAPLAIGWLIIAGAVTFGWMWLIFPHIDGSRALAFI
;
A
#
# COMPACT_ATOMS: atom_id res chain seq x y z
N MET A 1 -8.70 30.60 5.76
CA MET A 1 -7.86 29.44 6.14
C MET A 1 -7.30 28.82 4.87
N THR A 2 -6.00 28.51 4.80
CA THR A 2 -5.40 27.85 3.63
C THR A 2 -5.80 26.37 3.58
N ALA A 3 -5.96 25.80 2.39
CA ALA A 3 -6.28 24.38 2.20
C ALA A 3 -5.28 23.45 2.94
N TYR A 4 -4.01 23.86 2.98
CA TYR A 4 -2.94 23.16 3.71
C TYR A 4 -3.16 23.14 5.23
N ALA A 5 -3.57 24.26 5.84
CA ALA A 5 -3.87 24.31 7.28
C ALA A 5 -5.06 23.41 7.63
N ASN A 6 -6.07 23.34 6.76
CA ASN A 6 -7.21 22.44 6.93
C ASN A 6 -6.77 20.96 6.88
N MET A 7 -5.91 20.56 5.93
CA MET A 7 -5.43 19.17 5.85
C MET A 7 -4.62 18.71 7.07
N LYS A 8 -3.88 19.62 7.70
CA LYS A 8 -3.03 19.31 8.88
C LYS A 8 -3.84 19.16 10.17
N ASN A 9 -4.98 19.85 10.26
CA ASN A 9 -5.82 19.88 11.46
C ASN A 9 -6.80 18.70 11.56
N HIS A 10 -7.04 17.95 10.48
CA HIS A 10 -7.94 16.79 10.52
C HIS A 10 -7.20 15.55 11.04
N ILE A 11 -7.63 15.11 12.23
CA ILE A 11 -7.16 13.88 12.87
C ILE A 11 -7.88 12.70 12.23
N THR A 12 -7.14 11.63 11.92
CA THR A 12 -7.73 10.39 11.43
C THR A 12 -8.41 9.65 12.58
N PRO A 13 -9.75 9.48 12.56
CA PRO A 13 -10.49 8.90 13.68
C PRO A 13 -10.17 7.42 13.89
N VAL A 14 -9.99 6.68 12.79
CA VAL A 14 -9.56 5.28 12.81
C VAL A 14 -8.24 5.18 12.02
N PRO A 15 -7.07 5.37 12.67
CA PRO A 15 -5.79 5.29 11.99
C PRO A 15 -5.47 3.86 11.54
N THR A 16 -4.75 3.71 10.43
CA THR A 16 -4.22 2.40 10.03
C THR A 16 -3.34 1.83 11.14
N PRO A 17 -3.60 0.61 11.63
CA PRO A 17 -2.74 -0.05 12.60
C PRO A 17 -1.31 -0.17 12.08
N LEU A 18 -0.33 0.13 12.94
CA LEU A 18 1.09 0.13 12.56
C LEU A 18 1.53 -1.21 11.97
N VAL A 19 1.07 -2.32 12.56
CA VAL A 19 1.38 -3.67 12.11
C VAL A 19 0.88 -3.91 10.69
N VAL A 20 -0.40 -3.60 10.41
CA VAL A 20 -0.98 -3.75 9.06
C VAL A 20 -0.20 -2.93 8.05
N ARG A 21 0.08 -1.66 8.38
CA ARG A 21 0.82 -0.73 7.51
C ARG A 21 2.25 -1.20 7.23
N ALA A 22 2.96 -1.66 8.25
CA ALA A 22 4.33 -2.15 8.11
C ALA A 22 4.38 -3.43 7.29
N THR A 23 3.58 -4.43 7.68
CA THR A 23 3.58 -5.74 7.04
C THR A 23 3.18 -5.65 5.57
N SER A 24 2.12 -4.91 5.24
CA SER A 24 1.70 -4.73 3.85
C SER A 24 2.75 -3.99 3.01
N SER A 25 3.38 -2.95 3.56
CA SER A 25 4.40 -2.18 2.84
C SER A 25 5.66 -3.01 2.58
N VAL A 26 6.08 -3.82 3.56
CA VAL A 26 7.21 -4.77 3.39
C VAL A 26 6.88 -5.82 2.34
N LEU A 27 5.69 -6.41 2.38
CA LEU A 27 5.29 -7.44 1.43
C LEU A 27 5.23 -6.88 -0.01
N VAL A 28 4.65 -5.72 -0.22
CA VAL A 28 4.63 -5.08 -1.55
C VAL A 28 6.05 -4.74 -2.02
N ALA A 29 6.90 -4.20 -1.14
CA ALA A 29 8.29 -3.92 -1.46
C ALA A 29 9.08 -5.18 -1.85
N ALA A 30 8.89 -6.29 -1.13
CA ALA A 30 9.49 -7.57 -1.45
C ALA A 30 9.00 -8.10 -2.81
N GLY A 31 7.70 -7.96 -3.08
CA GLY A 31 7.10 -8.34 -4.37
C GLY A 31 7.66 -7.54 -5.56
N VAL A 32 7.97 -6.25 -5.37
CA VAL A 32 8.66 -5.46 -6.40
C VAL A 32 10.12 -5.88 -6.53
N ALA A 33 10.85 -5.99 -5.43
CA ALA A 33 12.28 -6.32 -5.45
C ALA A 33 12.57 -7.67 -6.11
N VAL A 34 11.74 -8.70 -5.86
CA VAL A 34 11.97 -10.04 -6.43
C VAL A 34 11.92 -10.05 -7.97
N MET A 35 11.21 -9.12 -8.59
CA MET A 35 11.12 -9.03 -10.05
C MET A 35 12.47 -8.72 -10.71
N GLY A 36 13.38 -8.03 -10.00
CA GLY A 36 14.74 -7.73 -10.46
C GLY A 36 15.78 -8.79 -10.13
N ALA A 37 15.41 -9.83 -9.36
CA ALA A 37 16.36 -10.82 -8.86
C ALA A 37 16.83 -11.80 -9.96
N ASP A 38 17.90 -12.53 -9.70
CA ASP A 38 18.39 -13.60 -10.58
C ASP A 38 17.63 -14.92 -10.33
N LEU A 39 16.34 -14.91 -10.64
CA LEU A 39 15.44 -16.05 -10.51
C LEU A 39 14.74 -16.32 -11.85
N ALA A 40 14.33 -17.58 -12.08
CA ALA A 40 13.46 -17.90 -13.22
C ALA A 40 12.14 -17.11 -13.14
N ASN A 41 11.62 -16.69 -14.30
CA ASN A 41 10.44 -15.84 -14.39
C ASN A 41 9.21 -16.41 -13.66
N SER A 42 9.01 -17.73 -13.70
CA SER A 42 7.93 -18.40 -12.96
C SER A 42 8.04 -18.21 -11.45
N TRP A 43 9.26 -18.29 -10.90
CA TRP A 43 9.50 -18.09 -9.47
C TRP A 43 9.36 -16.63 -9.05
N LYS A 44 9.78 -15.67 -9.90
CA LYS A 44 9.54 -14.24 -9.68
C LYS A 44 8.06 -13.94 -9.57
N ALA A 45 7.29 -14.37 -10.57
CA ALA A 45 5.85 -14.14 -10.64
C ALA A 45 5.12 -14.80 -9.46
N ALA A 46 5.47 -16.05 -9.13
CA ALA A 46 4.87 -16.75 -7.99
C ALA A 46 5.16 -16.04 -6.65
N THR A 47 6.41 -15.63 -6.42
CA THR A 47 6.79 -14.91 -5.19
C THR A 47 6.10 -13.56 -5.09
N MET A 48 6.07 -12.79 -6.19
CA MET A 48 5.37 -11.51 -6.26
C MET A 48 3.87 -11.68 -5.95
N MET A 49 3.20 -12.68 -6.56
CA MET A 49 1.79 -12.97 -6.29
C MET A 49 1.54 -13.37 -4.84
N LEU A 50 2.39 -14.22 -4.26
CA LEU A 50 2.31 -14.59 -2.85
C LEU A 50 2.46 -13.38 -1.92
N CYS A 51 3.42 -12.50 -2.18
CA CYS A 51 3.63 -11.29 -1.41
C CYS A 51 2.42 -10.35 -1.47
N ILE A 52 1.92 -10.05 -2.68
CA ILE A 52 0.78 -9.14 -2.86
C ILE A 52 -0.50 -9.77 -2.29
N GLY A 53 -0.75 -11.05 -2.55
CA GLY A 53 -1.90 -11.77 -2.03
C GLY A 53 -1.90 -11.80 -0.50
N THR A 54 -0.75 -12.06 0.12
CA THR A 54 -0.60 -12.02 1.59
C THR A 54 -0.82 -10.61 2.14
N ALA A 55 -0.30 -9.57 1.46
CA ALA A 55 -0.54 -8.19 1.86
C ALA A 55 -2.03 -7.85 1.84
N MET A 56 -2.75 -8.27 0.80
CA MET A 56 -4.20 -8.11 0.73
C MET A 56 -4.91 -8.87 1.85
N LEU A 57 -4.53 -10.11 2.12
CA LEU A 57 -5.11 -10.90 3.21
C LEU A 57 -4.93 -10.19 4.57
N VAL A 58 -3.74 -9.69 4.87
CA VAL A 58 -3.47 -8.93 6.11
C VAL A 58 -4.36 -7.70 6.22
N ILE A 59 -4.57 -6.99 5.12
CA ILE A 59 -5.41 -5.79 5.08
C ILE A 59 -6.89 -6.13 5.32
N PHE A 60 -7.41 -7.15 4.63
CA PHE A 60 -8.83 -7.47 4.66
C PHE A 60 -9.25 -8.30 5.87
N SER A 61 -8.35 -9.08 6.46
CA SER A 61 -8.65 -9.89 7.66
C SER A 61 -8.60 -9.08 8.96
N HIS A 62 -7.90 -7.94 8.97
CA HIS A 62 -7.66 -7.20 10.21
C HIS A 62 -8.94 -6.47 10.69
N PRO A 63 -9.29 -6.54 12.00
CA PRO A 63 -10.55 -6.03 12.55
C PRO A 63 -10.76 -4.52 12.38
N TYR A 64 -9.70 -3.76 12.10
CA TYR A 64 -9.81 -2.31 11.85
C TYR A 64 -10.71 -1.99 10.66
N ARG A 65 -10.81 -2.86 9.65
CA ARG A 65 -11.73 -2.68 8.51
C ARG A 65 -13.18 -2.58 8.96
N ARG A 66 -13.56 -3.38 9.98
CA ARG A 66 -14.89 -3.33 10.57
C ARG A 66 -15.14 -2.00 11.27
N ARG A 67 -14.17 -1.49 12.04
CA ARG A 67 -14.25 -0.19 12.71
C ARG A 67 -14.39 0.97 11.74
N MET A 68 -13.66 0.95 10.61
CA MET A 68 -13.79 1.98 9.57
C MET A 68 -15.20 1.97 8.96
N ARG A 69 -15.76 0.78 8.73
CA ARG A 69 -17.12 0.62 8.23
C ARG A 69 -18.15 1.15 9.24
N GLU A 70 -18.06 0.71 10.50
CA GLU A 70 -18.92 1.18 11.60
C GLU A 70 -18.88 2.72 11.71
N TYR A 71 -17.68 3.33 11.66
CA TYR A 71 -17.53 4.79 11.69
C TYR A 71 -18.19 5.48 10.49
N THR A 72 -18.10 4.90 9.30
CA THR A 72 -18.68 5.49 8.08
C THR A 72 -20.22 5.43 8.12
N GLU A 73 -20.76 4.31 8.62
CA GLU A 73 -22.20 4.08 8.79
C GLU A 73 -22.80 5.02 9.85
N THR A 74 -22.12 5.27 10.98
CA THR A 74 -22.61 6.22 11.99
C THR A 74 -22.67 7.67 11.51
N HIS A 75 -21.92 8.02 10.46
CA HIS A 75 -21.93 9.34 9.83
C HIS A 75 -22.84 9.40 8.58
N ASN A 76 -23.71 8.39 8.39
CA ASN A 76 -24.69 8.31 7.30
C ASN A 76 -24.05 8.50 5.90
N ARG A 77 -22.81 8.05 5.73
CA ARG A 77 -22.09 8.03 4.46
C ARG A 77 -21.98 6.61 3.96
N ASP A 78 -21.97 6.44 2.64
CA ASP A 78 -21.70 5.15 2.03
C ASP A 78 -20.21 4.81 2.11
N TYR A 79 -19.89 3.62 2.61
CA TYR A 79 -18.56 3.04 2.45
C TYR A 79 -18.37 2.59 1.00
N LYS A 80 -17.96 3.52 0.13
CA LYS A 80 -17.69 3.26 -1.30
C LYS A 80 -16.21 3.31 -1.61
N PHE A 81 -15.74 2.28 -2.29
CA PHE A 81 -14.42 2.24 -2.89
C PHE A 81 -14.30 3.32 -3.96
N ARG A 82 -13.29 4.19 -3.86
CA ARG A 82 -13.02 5.24 -4.85
C ARG A 82 -11.86 4.83 -5.73
N LEU A 83 -12.04 4.81 -7.04
CA LEU A 83 -10.96 4.54 -7.99
C LEU A 83 -9.79 5.53 -7.85
N ALA A 84 -10.09 6.79 -7.50
CA ALA A 84 -9.06 7.80 -7.21
C ALA A 84 -8.13 7.40 -6.04
N ALA A 85 -8.57 6.53 -5.12
CA ALA A 85 -7.73 6.02 -4.04
C ALA A 85 -6.66 5.04 -4.52
N LEU A 86 -6.79 4.50 -5.74
CA LEU A 86 -5.77 3.66 -6.38
C LEU A 86 -4.70 4.49 -7.10
N LEU A 87 -4.95 5.76 -7.41
CA LEU A 87 -4.00 6.60 -8.15
C LEU A 87 -2.58 6.62 -7.53
N PRO A 88 -2.42 6.68 -6.19
CA PRO A 88 -1.09 6.62 -5.56
C PRO A 88 -0.34 5.30 -5.76
N LEU A 89 -1.01 4.22 -6.16
CA LEU A 89 -0.36 2.92 -6.46
C LEU A 89 0.30 2.89 -7.83
N PHE A 90 0.01 3.85 -8.71
CA PHE A 90 0.54 3.86 -10.06
C PHE A 90 2.08 3.77 -10.14
N PRO A 91 2.88 4.44 -9.30
CA PRO A 91 4.34 4.27 -9.29
C PRO A 91 4.80 2.86 -8.93
N VAL A 92 4.08 2.18 -8.03
CA VAL A 92 4.39 0.79 -7.65
C VAL A 92 4.04 -0.17 -8.78
N TRP A 93 2.92 0.07 -9.46
CA TRP A 93 2.55 -0.66 -10.67
C TRP A 93 3.60 -0.49 -11.78
N LEU A 94 4.05 0.75 -12.02
CA LEU A 94 5.14 1.02 -12.96
C LEU A 94 6.44 0.31 -12.57
N ALA A 95 6.78 0.31 -11.28
CA ALA A 95 7.94 -0.43 -10.78
C ALA A 95 7.79 -1.93 -11.07
N LEU A 96 6.63 -2.54 -10.82
CA LEU A 96 6.38 -3.96 -11.13
C LEU A 96 6.55 -4.27 -12.61
N MET A 97 6.12 -3.38 -13.50
CA MET A 97 6.20 -3.59 -14.95
C MET A 97 7.62 -3.40 -15.49
N THR A 98 8.39 -2.50 -14.91
CA THR A 98 9.73 -2.15 -15.42
C THR A 98 10.84 -2.96 -14.78
N MET A 99 10.71 -3.38 -13.52
CA MET A 99 11.74 -4.09 -12.76
C MET A 99 12.28 -5.36 -13.46
N PRO A 100 11.46 -6.21 -14.10
CA PRO A 100 11.96 -7.39 -14.81
C PRO A 100 12.94 -7.08 -15.94
N ALA A 101 12.79 -5.92 -16.60
CA ALA A 101 13.65 -5.52 -17.72
C ALA A 101 15.09 -5.21 -17.28
N PHE A 102 15.31 -4.98 -15.98
CA PHE A 102 16.63 -4.71 -15.41
C PHE A 102 17.27 -5.95 -14.78
N ALA A 103 16.60 -7.10 -14.77
CA ALA A 103 17.13 -8.31 -14.17
C ALA A 103 18.26 -8.94 -15.02
N PRO A 104 19.29 -9.55 -14.40
CA PRO A 104 19.50 -9.64 -12.95
C PRO A 104 20.19 -8.38 -12.38
N LEU A 105 19.63 -7.84 -11.31
CA LEU A 105 20.24 -6.76 -10.55
C LEU A 105 21.08 -7.31 -9.40
N ALA A 106 22.19 -6.62 -9.10
CA ALA A 106 22.97 -6.89 -7.89
C ALA A 106 22.11 -6.67 -6.63
N ILE A 107 22.39 -7.40 -5.55
CA ILE A 107 21.62 -7.39 -4.30
C ILE A 107 21.44 -5.96 -3.75
N GLY A 108 22.46 -5.10 -3.85
CA GLY A 108 22.37 -3.70 -3.44
C GLY A 108 21.26 -2.93 -4.16
N TRP A 109 21.09 -3.13 -5.47
CA TRP A 109 20.02 -2.50 -6.24
C TRP A 109 18.63 -3.04 -5.88
N LEU A 110 18.53 -4.33 -5.55
CA LEU A 110 17.28 -4.93 -5.06
C LEU A 110 16.87 -4.33 -3.71
N ILE A 111 17.83 -4.14 -2.80
CA ILE A 111 17.60 -3.50 -1.50
C ILE A 111 17.14 -2.05 -1.70
N ILE A 112 17.78 -1.29 -2.58
CA ILE A 112 17.39 0.09 -2.88
C ILE A 112 15.96 0.15 -3.45
N ALA A 113 15.65 -0.68 -4.46
CA ALA A 113 14.32 -0.73 -5.05
C ALA A 113 13.25 -1.12 -4.02
N GLY A 114 13.56 -2.10 -3.17
CA GLY A 114 12.71 -2.49 -2.04
C GLY A 114 12.50 -1.35 -1.04
N ALA A 115 13.57 -0.65 -0.63
CA ALA A 115 13.50 0.45 0.32
C ALA A 115 12.69 1.65 -0.22
N VAL A 116 12.88 2.00 -1.50
CA VAL A 116 12.10 3.06 -2.17
C VAL A 116 10.63 2.67 -2.25
N THR A 117 10.34 1.44 -2.66
CA THR A 117 8.96 0.93 -2.72
C THR A 117 8.31 0.89 -1.34
N PHE A 118 9.04 0.43 -0.32
CA PHE A 118 8.58 0.40 1.06
C PHE A 118 8.27 1.82 1.56
N GLY A 119 9.19 2.77 1.36
CA GLY A 119 9.00 4.15 1.77
C GLY A 119 7.79 4.79 1.10
N TRP A 120 7.63 4.57 -0.20
CA TRP A 120 6.45 5.03 -0.95
C TRP A 120 5.17 4.42 -0.40
N MET A 121 5.10 3.08 -0.32
CA MET A 121 3.94 2.36 0.20
C MET A 121 3.59 2.79 1.61
N TRP A 122 4.57 2.96 2.49
CA TRP A 122 4.38 3.44 3.84
C TRP A 122 3.66 4.78 3.85
N LEU A 123 4.11 5.74 3.03
CA LEU A 123 3.51 7.08 2.97
C LEU A 123 2.07 7.08 2.44
N ILE A 124 1.82 6.34 1.36
CA ILE A 124 0.51 6.37 0.69
C ILE A 124 -0.51 5.43 1.31
N PHE A 125 -0.10 4.49 2.17
CA PHE A 125 -0.97 3.45 2.70
C PHE A 125 -2.30 3.96 3.30
N PRO A 126 -2.29 5.01 4.17
CA PRO A 126 -3.52 5.53 4.76
C PRO A 126 -4.50 6.14 3.74
N HIS A 127 -4.00 6.49 2.54
CA HIS A 127 -4.82 6.99 1.44
C HIS A 127 -5.47 5.86 0.65
N ILE A 128 -4.73 4.76 0.44
CA ILE A 128 -5.23 3.58 -0.29
C ILE A 128 -6.26 2.82 0.53
N ASP A 129 -5.98 2.61 1.82
CA ASP A 129 -6.88 1.85 2.70
C ASP A 129 -8.13 2.66 3.11
N GLY A 130 -8.17 3.95 2.78
CA GLY A 130 -9.28 4.85 3.02
C GLY A 130 -9.33 5.43 4.44
N SER A 131 -8.41 5.05 5.33
CA SER A 131 -8.39 5.55 6.71
C SER A 131 -8.22 7.08 6.79
N ARG A 132 -7.44 7.67 5.88
CA ARG A 132 -7.27 9.12 5.77
C ARG A 132 -8.54 9.83 5.30
N ALA A 133 -9.36 9.17 4.47
CA ALA A 133 -10.61 9.75 3.98
C ALA A 133 -11.65 9.93 5.09
N LEU A 134 -11.60 9.10 6.13
CA LEU A 134 -12.48 9.22 7.31
C LEU A 134 -12.30 10.54 8.05
N ALA A 135 -11.15 11.19 7.90
CA ALA A 135 -10.89 12.49 8.50
C ALA A 135 -11.66 13.63 7.82
N PHE A 136 -12.31 13.40 6.68
CA PHE A 136 -13.03 14.42 5.90
C PHE A 136 -14.52 14.10 5.71
N ILE A 137 -15.03 13.14 6.49
CA ILE A 137 -16.45 12.78 6.55
C ILE A 137 -17.12 13.62 7.63
#